data_AF-A0A844WXJ0-F1
#
_entry.id   AF-A0A844WXJ0-F1
#
_cell.length_a   1.000
_cell.length_b   1.000
_cell.length_c   1.000
_cell.angle_alpha   90.00
_cell.angle_beta   90.00
_cell.angle_gamma   90.00
#
_symmetry.space_group_name_H-M   'P 1'
#
loop_
_entity.id
_entity.type
_entity.pdbx_description
1 polymer ?
#
loop_
_entity_poly.entity_id
_entity_poly.type
_entity_poly.pdbx_seq_one_letter_code
_entity_poly.pdbx_strand_id
1 'polypeptide(L)'
;MIQEILNNLRNGPTILTLSQIIDVMKYLQAFKVEEILKNDQGFLEVLDILVESYSDSAIFEVNNDNKSFLENFSDWLLKLGEKHPLGNDQDDLSSYANMFLKEM
;
A
#
# COMPACT_ATOMS: atom_id res chain seq x y z
N MET A 1 9.38 10.46 -7.69
CA MET A 1 8.04 9.84 -7.76
C MET A 1 7.72 9.01 -6.53
N ILE A 2 8.18 7.76 -6.37
CA ILE A 2 7.95 7.02 -5.09
C ILE A 2 8.58 7.76 -3.90
N GLN A 3 9.79 8.29 -4.06
CA GLN A 3 10.43 9.14 -3.06
C GLN A 3 9.66 10.45 -2.77
N GLU A 4 8.87 10.97 -3.72
CA GLU A 4 8.03 12.15 -3.49
C GLU A 4 6.81 11.79 -2.66
N ILE A 5 6.21 10.61 -2.90
CA ILE A 5 5.15 10.06 -2.04
C ILE A 5 5.68 9.89 -0.62
N LEU A 6 6.83 9.24 -0.44
CA LEU A 6 7.46 9.08 0.87
C LEU A 6 7.71 10.41 1.57
N ASN A 7 8.24 11.41 0.85
CA ASN A 7 8.46 12.73 1.42
C ASN A 7 7.14 13.39 1.82
N ASN A 8 6.09 13.27 1.03
CA ASN A 8 4.78 13.81 1.38
C ASN A 8 4.15 13.11 2.57
N LEU A 9 4.32 11.78 2.68
CA LEU A 9 3.83 10.99 3.81
C LEU A 9 4.59 11.33 5.10
N ARG A 10 5.92 11.41 5.04
CA ARG A 10 6.78 11.74 6.19
C ARG A 10 6.57 13.16 6.72
N ASN A 11 6.25 14.10 5.84
CA ASN A 11 5.95 15.48 6.22
C ASN A 11 4.44 15.74 6.42
N GLY A 12 3.63 14.70 6.25
CA GLY A 12 2.18 14.74 6.36
C GLY A 12 1.67 14.40 7.77
N PRO A 13 0.36 14.16 7.92
CA PRO A 13 -0.21 13.70 9.17
C PRO A 13 0.36 12.33 9.56
N THR A 14 0.53 12.10 10.87
CA THR A 14 1.08 10.85 11.41
C THR A 14 0.20 9.63 11.13
N ILE A 15 -1.12 9.83 11.00
CA ILE A 15 -2.10 8.79 10.65
C ILE A 15 -2.92 9.30 9.47
N LEU A 16 -3.02 8.49 8.42
CA LEU A 16 -3.85 8.77 7.25
C LEU A 16 -5.29 8.31 7.45
N THR A 17 -6.24 9.07 6.91
CA THR A 17 -7.64 8.61 6.73
C THR A 17 -7.73 7.55 5.64
N LEU A 18 -8.80 6.76 5.62
CA LEU A 18 -8.97 5.71 4.61
C LEU A 18 -9.03 6.28 3.19
N SER A 19 -9.64 7.46 3.02
CA SER A 19 -9.65 8.14 1.71
C SER A 19 -8.23 8.47 1.24
N GLN A 20 -7.37 8.96 2.13
CA GLN A 20 -5.98 9.28 1.78
C GLN A 20 -5.18 8.01 1.45
N ILE A 21 -5.39 6.93 2.22
CA ILE A 21 -4.78 5.62 1.96
C ILE A 21 -5.15 5.13 0.55
N ILE A 22 -6.44 5.15 0.22
CA ILE A 22 -6.95 4.74 -1.09
C ILE A 22 -6.36 5.59 -2.21
N ASP A 23 -6.22 6.90 -2.03
CA ASP A 23 -5.62 7.76 -3.04
C ASP A 23 -4.15 7.39 -3.27
N VAL A 24 -3.37 7.14 -2.21
CA VAL A 24 -1.99 6.67 -2.34
C VAL A 24 -1.93 5.31 -3.03
N MET A 25 -2.81 4.37 -2.68
CA MET A 25 -2.92 3.06 -3.35
C MET A 25 -3.17 3.19 -4.86
N LYS A 26 -4.09 4.08 -5.27
CA LYS A 26 -4.33 4.36 -6.70
C LYS A 26 -3.10 4.94 -7.38
N TYR A 27 -2.39 5.86 -6.72
CA TYR A 27 -1.13 6.39 -7.24
C TYR A 27 -0.07 5.30 -7.39
N LEU A 28 0.03 4.37 -6.44
CA LEU A 28 0.95 3.23 -6.53
C LEU A 28 0.62 2.32 -7.72
N GLN A 29 -0.65 2.00 -7.93
CA GLN A 29 -1.09 1.16 -9.06
C GLN A 29 -0.90 1.82 -10.43
N ALA A 30 -0.76 3.15 -10.48
CA ALA A 30 -0.51 3.89 -11.71
C ALA A 30 0.96 3.84 -12.17
N PHE A 31 1.90 3.46 -11.29
CA PHE A 31 3.29 3.30 -11.67
C PHE A 31 3.51 2.10 -12.57
N LYS A 32 4.50 2.21 -13.46
CA LYS A 32 4.98 1.03 -14.16
C LYS A 32 5.76 0.15 -13.19
N VAL A 33 5.67 -1.15 -13.37
CA VAL A 33 6.37 -2.13 -12.53
C VAL A 33 7.88 -1.86 -12.52
N GLU A 34 8.49 -1.47 -13.66
CA GLU A 34 9.91 -1.16 -13.70
C GLU A 34 10.32 0.05 -12.84
N GLU A 35 9.39 0.98 -12.59
CA GLU A 35 9.63 2.12 -11.70
C GLU A 35 9.56 1.71 -10.23
N ILE A 36 8.64 0.79 -9.91
CA ILE A 36 8.55 0.17 -8.59
C ILE A 36 9.84 -0.60 -8.29
N LEU A 37 10.29 -1.45 -9.21
CA LEU A 37 11.50 -2.26 -9.04
C LEU A 37 12.79 -1.44 -8.91
N LYS A 38 12.84 -0.25 -9.51
CA LYS A 38 14.00 0.66 -9.38
C LYS A 38 14.11 1.29 -7.99
N ASN A 39 13.04 1.29 -7.21
CA ASN A 39 12.98 1.86 -5.87
C ASN A 39 12.07 1.02 -4.99
N ASP A 40 12.33 -0.28 -4.96
CA ASP A 40 11.56 -1.29 -4.25
C ASP A 40 11.55 -1.04 -2.74
N GLN A 41 12.70 -0.67 -2.16
CA GLN A 41 12.77 -0.29 -0.75
C GLN A 41 11.84 0.88 -0.43
N GLY A 42 11.82 1.90 -1.29
CA GLY A 42 10.94 3.05 -1.09
C GLY A 42 9.46 2.69 -1.29
N PHE A 43 9.16 1.73 -2.15
CA PHE A 43 7.81 1.20 -2.31
C PHE A 43 7.33 0.48 -1.04
N LEU A 44 8.19 -0.38 -0.48
CA LEU A 44 7.90 -1.11 0.77
C LEU A 44 7.69 -0.15 1.94
N GLU A 45 8.54 0.89 2.07
CA GLU A 45 8.35 1.93 3.09
C GLU A 45 7.01 2.67 2.96
N VAL A 46 6.51 2.88 1.74
CA VAL A 46 5.16 3.44 1.55
C VAL A 46 4.11 2.46 2.07
N LEU A 47 4.24 1.16 1.73
CA LEU A 47 3.30 0.15 2.19
C LEU A 47 3.28 0.02 3.72
N ASP A 48 4.43 0.12 4.38
CA ASP A 48 4.53 0.12 5.84
C ASP A 48 3.67 1.25 6.45
N ILE A 49 3.84 2.48 5.94
CA ILE A 49 3.06 3.65 6.41
C ILE A 49 1.56 3.46 6.15
N LEU A 50 1.20 2.89 4.99
CA LEU A 50 -0.20 2.62 4.67
C LEU A 50 -0.81 1.58 5.60
N VAL A 51 -0.10 0.49 5.91
CA VAL A 51 -0.60 -0.56 6.81
C VAL A 51 -0.74 -0.06 8.24
N GLU A 52 0.23 0.72 8.72
CA GLU A 52 0.18 1.36 10.03
C GLU A 52 -1.05 2.28 10.13
N SER A 53 -1.22 3.19 9.16
CA SER A 53 -2.37 4.10 9.12
C SER A 53 -3.71 3.37 8.92
N TYR A 54 -3.73 2.29 8.14
CA TYR A 54 -4.93 1.50 7.89
C TYR A 54 -5.40 0.80 9.16
N SER A 55 -4.47 0.26 9.95
CA SER A 55 -4.80 -0.42 11.22
C SER A 55 -5.52 0.51 12.20
N ASP A 56 -5.22 1.82 12.16
CA ASP A 56 -5.88 2.82 13.00
C ASP A 56 -7.19 3.37 12.40
N SER A 57 -7.27 3.55 11.08
CA SER A 57 -8.41 4.20 10.40
C SER A 57 -9.50 3.23 9.93
N ALA A 58 -9.15 1.99 9.58
CA ALA A 58 -10.04 1.04 8.92
C ALA A 58 -11.26 0.67 9.77
N ILE A 59 -11.09 0.57 11.09
CA ILE A 59 -12.12 0.16 12.06
C ILE A 59 -13.40 1.01 11.94
N PHE A 60 -13.29 2.28 11.52
CA PHE A 60 -14.41 3.20 11.44
C PHE A 60 -14.84 3.56 10.01
N GLU A 61 -13.94 3.40 9.03
CA GLU A 61 -14.13 3.96 7.68
C GLU A 61 -14.40 2.89 6.61
N VAL A 62 -14.08 1.61 6.86
CA VAL A 62 -14.35 0.54 5.89
C VAL A 62 -15.85 0.34 5.71
N ASN A 63 -16.29 0.32 4.45
CA ASN A 63 -17.67 0.12 4.05
C ASN A 63 -17.73 -0.65 2.72
N ASN A 64 -18.93 -0.99 2.26
CA ASN A 64 -19.10 -1.78 1.03
C ASN A 64 -18.53 -1.11 -0.23
N ASP A 65 -18.42 0.23 -0.25
CA ASP A 65 -17.95 0.98 -1.42
C ASP A 65 -16.42 0.91 -1.55
N ASN A 66 -15.69 0.94 -0.43
CA ASN A 66 -14.22 0.88 -0.43
C ASN A 66 -13.67 -0.56 -0.27
N LYS A 67 -14.47 -1.49 0.25
CA LYS A 67 -14.10 -2.90 0.43
C LYS A 67 -13.62 -3.55 -0.87
N SER A 68 -14.38 -3.38 -1.97
CA SER A 68 -13.99 -3.94 -3.27
C SER A 68 -12.69 -3.34 -3.81
N PHE A 69 -12.41 -2.07 -3.51
CA PHE A 69 -11.14 -1.46 -3.90
C PHE A 69 -9.96 -2.07 -3.12
N LEU A 70 -10.11 -2.26 -1.81
CA LEU A 70 -9.09 -2.87 -0.95
C LEU A 70 -8.80 -4.32 -1.37
N GLU A 71 -9.83 -5.10 -1.69
CA GLU A 71 -9.68 -6.45 -2.26
C GLU A 71 -8.86 -6.42 -3.55
N ASN A 72 -9.23 -5.55 -4.50
CA ASN A 72 -8.53 -5.43 -5.78
C ASN A 72 -7.08 -4.97 -5.60
N PHE A 73 -6.80 -4.10 -4.63
CA PHE A 73 -5.45 -3.66 -4.32
C PHE A 73 -4.60 -4.78 -3.72
N SER A 74 -5.14 -5.53 -2.76
CA SER A 74 -4.48 -6.72 -2.19
C SER A 74 -4.19 -7.77 -3.27
N ASP A 75 -5.15 -8.02 -4.16
CA ASP A 75 -4.98 -8.91 -5.31
C ASP A 75 -3.87 -8.47 -6.26
N TRP A 76 -3.73 -7.15 -6.46
CA TRP A 76 -2.67 -6.57 -7.27
C TRP A 76 -1.29 -6.73 -6.61
N LEU A 77 -1.19 -6.52 -5.29
CA LEU A 77 0.04 -6.74 -4.53
C LEU A 77 0.51 -8.20 -4.61
N LEU A 78 -0.41 -9.16 -4.42
CA LEU A 78 -0.08 -10.59 -4.53
C LEU A 78 0.49 -10.94 -5.90
N LYS A 79 -0.19 -10.52 -6.98
CA LYS A 79 0.26 -10.76 -8.36
C LYS A 79 1.59 -10.08 -8.68
N LEU A 80 1.89 -8.94 -8.03
CA LEU A 80 3.17 -8.26 -8.17
C LEU A 80 4.28 -9.07 -7.50
N GLY A 81 4.06 -9.53 -6.27
CA GLY A 81 5.04 -10.31 -5.49
C GLY A 81 5.33 -11.68 -6.09
N GLU A 82 4.32 -12.36 -6.66
CA GLU A 82 4.51 -13.63 -7.37
C GLU A 82 5.46 -13.51 -8.59
N LYS A 83 5.43 -12.36 -9.26
CA LYS A 83 6.21 -12.13 -10.49
C LYS A 83 7.57 -11.52 -10.24
N HIS A 84 7.71 -10.77 -9.15
CA HIS A 84 8.88 -9.96 -8.88
C HIS A 84 9.26 -10.05 -7.40
N PRO A 85 10.45 -10.58 -7.08
CA PRO A 85 10.98 -10.45 -5.72
C PRO A 85 11.29 -8.96 -5.46
N LEU A 86 10.77 -8.44 -4.35
CA LEU A 86 10.99 -7.06 -3.88
C LEU A 86 11.69 -7.09 -2.52
N GLY A 87 12.58 -6.13 -2.26
CA GLY A 87 13.32 -6.05 -1.01
C GLY A 87 14.51 -7.01 -0.93
N ASN A 88 15.36 -6.81 0.06
CA ASN A 88 16.61 -7.57 0.21
C ASN A 88 16.39 -9.02 0.68
N ASP A 89 15.25 -9.30 1.33
CA ASP A 89 14.92 -10.61 1.91
C ASP A 89 13.64 -11.24 1.32
N GLN A 90 13.19 -10.78 0.14
CA GLN A 90 11.89 -11.14 -0.44
C GLN A 90 10.74 -10.77 0.49
N ASP A 91 10.58 -9.47 0.75
CA ASP A 91 9.48 -8.98 1.55
C ASP A 91 8.16 -9.50 0.95
N ASP A 92 7.45 -10.27 1.77
CA ASP A 92 6.28 -11.00 1.32
C ASP A 92 5.12 -10.02 1.19
N LEU A 93 4.88 -9.54 -0.04
CA LEU A 93 3.72 -8.71 -0.37
C LEU A 93 2.39 -9.32 0.08
N SER A 94 2.33 -10.63 0.32
CA SER A 94 1.16 -11.27 0.92
C SER A 94 0.89 -10.80 2.35
N SER A 95 1.91 -10.46 3.13
CA SER A 95 1.76 -9.92 4.48
C SER A 95 1.04 -8.57 4.45
N TYR A 96 1.41 -7.67 3.54
CA TYR A 96 0.72 -6.40 3.33
C TYR A 96 -0.71 -6.59 2.83
N ALA A 97 -0.89 -7.44 1.82
CA ALA A 97 -2.21 -7.75 1.26
C ALA A 97 -3.19 -8.27 2.32
N ASN A 98 -2.71 -9.16 3.21
CA ASN A 98 -3.51 -9.72 4.30
C ASN A 98 -3.91 -8.66 5.34
N MET A 99 -3.06 -7.66 5.62
CA MET A 99 -3.38 -6.60 6.56
C MET A 99 -4.55 -5.74 6.08
N PHE A 100 -4.61 -5.40 4.79
CA PHE A 100 -5.74 -4.64 4.23
C PHE A 100 -7.05 -5.42 4.23
N LEU A 101 -6.98 -6.76 4.23
CA LEU A 101 -8.16 -7.64 4.26
C LEU A 101 -8.63 -7.98 5.68
N LYS A 102 -7.82 -7.74 6.71
CA LYS A 102 -8.07 -8.21 8.08
C LYS A 102 -9.24 -7.49 8.76
N GLU A 103 -9.47 -6.23 8.42
CA GLU A 103 -10.48 -5.37 9.04
C GLU A 103 -11.81 -5.31 8.23
N MET A 104 -12.01 -6.25 7.30
CA MET A 104 -13.18 -6.35 6.41
C MET A 104 -14.24 -7.37 6.87
#